data_AF-A0A7K2W355-F1
#
_entry.id   AF-A0A7K2W355-F1
#
_cell.length_a   1.000
_cell.length_b   1.000
_cell.length_c   1.000
_cell.angle_alpha   90.00
_cell.angle_beta   90.00
_cell.angle_gamma   90.00
#
_symmetry.space_group_name_H-M   'P 1'
#
loop_
_entity.id
_entity.type
_entity.pdbx_description
1 polymer ?
#
loop_
_entity_poly.entity_id
_entity_poly.type
_entity_poly.pdbx_seq_one_letter_code
_entity_poly.pdbx_strand_id
1 'polypeptide(L)'
;MTHPPSPAEELRFLDHELRQLDARRTHLLARRAQLLALLQPVLPAVPRAASPAAPPAARRPETTAPRVQNVLLVLGGALLAVAAIAFTLVSWGHLGIAGRSLVLGAVTLAALGAPVALRRHGLGSTAEAVAGVGLALTVLDAYALHEVAMARTDGTGYTAVAAAVLAGLWSGYGKALGSLRVSRPAALAAAQLPLPLGAVASGAGPYAIAAALLLTAACDSVVALRTPLRSLRLPASVGAYGLGGWGVLAAGVFSLTATGPGDATRASALLLLAAAIALGVARWAPGRDLATGTAVAGGVLLVAALGGVPRVLLPGVWAVPVHLACGIALAAVVRGRLPEPVRRGFALASAGVQGAAVLWALPPVVLALLGPLGWTVRSWSGAPSDLRDALTLGAPWPPYASTAPLVLVLVAAVLVAVARTVPARRSQATTGATTLGWAALLILPATLRLPYAVGLFVLGATVAGGLVVAACARRTPMSMTAFLLSLLTAADLALLSLASRTATLAVLAALTVLFAVAAAHRRPAPGRASASLATATG
;
A
#
# COMPACT_ATOMS: atom_id res chain seq x y z
N MET A 1 52.10 -10.29 34.11
CA MET A 1 51.51 -11.46 33.43
C MET A 1 50.60 -12.14 34.43
N THR A 2 49.30 -11.83 34.40
CA THR A 2 48.32 -12.46 35.30
C THR A 2 47.88 -13.78 34.69
N HIS A 3 48.14 -14.89 35.39
CA HIS A 3 47.71 -16.22 34.98
C HIS A 3 46.20 -16.23 34.74
N PRO A 4 45.71 -16.79 33.61
CA PRO A 4 44.28 -16.94 33.40
C PRO A 4 43.70 -17.88 34.46
N PRO A 5 42.51 -17.58 35.01
CA PRO A 5 41.85 -18.43 36.01
C PRO A 5 41.53 -19.80 35.42
N SER A 6 41.32 -20.78 36.30
CA SER A 6 40.95 -22.12 35.85
C SER A 6 39.56 -22.07 35.15
N PRO A 7 39.32 -22.86 34.07
CA PRO A 7 38.06 -22.82 33.33
C PRO A 7 36.80 -23.04 34.21
N ALA A 8 36.96 -23.74 35.33
CA ALA A 8 35.87 -23.97 36.29
C ALA A 8 35.50 -22.70 37.09
N GLU A 9 36.46 -21.83 37.37
CA GLU A 9 36.22 -20.55 38.05
C GLU A 9 35.59 -19.53 37.10
N GLU A 10 36.01 -19.54 35.84
CA GLU A 10 35.43 -18.69 34.79
C GLU A 10 33.96 -19.06 34.52
N LEU A 11 33.63 -20.35 34.47
CA LEU A 11 32.24 -20.80 34.35
C LEU A 11 31.37 -20.37 35.55
N ARG A 12 31.90 -20.48 36.78
CA ARG A 12 31.18 -20.03 37.99
C ARG A 12 30.93 -18.53 37.98
N PHE A 13 31.90 -17.75 37.49
CA PHE A 13 31.76 -16.31 37.31
C PHE A 13 30.67 -15.98 36.28
N LEU A 14 30.69 -16.64 35.12
CA LEU A 14 29.67 -16.47 34.08
C LEU A 14 28.28 -16.87 34.57
N ASP A 15 28.14 -17.97 35.31
CA ASP A 15 26.86 -18.39 35.91
C ASP A 15 26.35 -17.41 36.97
N HIS A 16 27.25 -16.69 37.64
CA HIS A 16 26.86 -15.63 38.57
C HIS A 16 26.35 -14.39 37.81
N GLU A 17 27.09 -13.95 36.78
CA GLU A 17 26.70 -12.84 35.91
C GLU A 17 25.37 -13.09 35.20
N LEU A 18 25.14 -14.29 34.66
CA LEU A 18 23.88 -14.66 34.03
C LEU A 18 22.69 -14.57 35.02
N ARG A 19 22.89 -15.07 36.26
CA ARG A 19 21.87 -14.96 37.31
C ARG A 19 21.58 -13.50 37.68
N GLN A 20 22.61 -12.66 37.72
CA GLN A 20 22.45 -11.23 38.01
C GLN A 20 21.71 -10.49 36.89
N LEU A 21 22.00 -10.81 35.62
CA LEU A 21 21.30 -10.27 34.46
C LEU A 21 19.82 -10.66 34.43
N ASP A 22 19.49 -11.92 34.75
CA ASP A 22 18.10 -12.37 34.84
C ASP A 22 17.33 -11.69 35.97
N ALA A 23 17.96 -11.48 37.13
CA ALA A 23 17.39 -10.69 38.22
C ALA A 23 17.14 -9.23 37.79
N ARG A 24 18.06 -8.63 37.01
CA ARG A 24 17.88 -7.27 36.50
C ARG A 24 16.75 -7.20 35.47
N ARG A 25 16.65 -8.19 34.59
CA ARG A 25 15.60 -8.27 33.56
C ARG A 25 14.22 -8.39 34.18
N THR A 26 14.05 -9.26 35.17
CA THR A 26 12.77 -9.42 35.89
C THR A 26 12.36 -8.14 36.60
N HIS A 27 13.30 -7.45 37.25
CA HIS A 27 13.04 -6.15 37.86
C HIS A 27 12.57 -5.10 36.84
N LEU A 28 13.25 -4.98 35.70
CA LEU A 28 12.87 -4.02 34.65
C LEU A 28 11.50 -4.32 34.04
N LEU A 29 11.15 -5.59 33.84
CA LEU A 29 9.84 -6.00 33.35
C LEU A 29 8.72 -5.68 34.36
N ALA A 30 8.96 -5.93 35.65
CA ALA A 30 8.02 -5.56 36.72
C ALA A 30 7.82 -4.04 36.75
N ARG A 31 8.90 -3.26 36.64
CA ARG A 31 8.82 -1.79 36.60
C ARG A 31 8.06 -1.29 35.38
N ARG A 32 8.29 -1.89 34.20
CA ARG A 32 7.54 -1.58 32.98
C ARG A 32 6.05 -1.87 33.15
N ALA A 33 5.69 -3.03 33.71
CA ALA A 33 4.29 -3.38 33.95
C ALA A 33 3.62 -2.38 34.91
N GLN A 34 4.33 -1.97 35.96
CA GLN A 34 3.87 -0.94 36.89
C GLN A 34 3.67 0.41 36.19
N LEU A 35 4.63 0.84 35.36
CA LEU A 35 4.51 2.09 34.60
C LEU A 35 3.37 2.04 33.57
N LEU A 36 3.15 0.91 32.92
CA LEU A 36 2.01 0.73 32.02
C LEU A 36 0.68 0.79 32.77
N ALA A 37 0.60 0.20 33.98
CA ALA A 37 -0.58 0.30 34.82
C ALA A 37 -0.87 1.74 35.26
N LEU A 38 0.17 2.55 35.53
CA LEU A 38 0.02 3.98 35.85
C LEU A 38 -0.36 4.84 34.65
N LEU A 39 0.14 4.50 33.45
CA LEU A 39 -0.16 5.22 32.20
C LEU A 39 -1.52 4.85 31.61
N GLN A 40 -2.14 3.76 32.08
CA GLN A 40 -3.43 3.33 31.59
C GLN A 40 -4.53 4.19 32.26
N PRO A 41 -5.23 5.06 31.52
CA PRO A 41 -6.29 5.88 32.09
C PRO A 41 -7.38 4.98 32.67
N VAL A 42 -7.69 5.18 33.94
CA VAL A 42 -8.80 4.54 34.64
C VAL A 42 -10.10 4.98 33.97
N LEU A 43 -10.64 4.17 33.05
CA LEU A 43 -12.07 4.22 32.78
C LEU A 43 -12.77 3.75 34.07
N PRO A 44 -13.75 4.51 34.59
CA PRO A 44 -14.50 4.07 35.77
C PRO A 44 -15.14 2.71 35.49
N ALA A 45 -14.73 1.72 36.28
CA ALA A 45 -15.29 0.39 36.26
C ALA A 45 -16.73 0.44 36.78
N VAL A 46 -17.69 0.05 35.94
CA VAL A 46 -19.04 -0.32 36.39
C VAL A 46 -18.88 -1.46 37.42
N PRO A 47 -19.44 -1.35 38.64
CA PRO A 47 -19.26 -2.37 39.66
C PRO A 47 -19.94 -3.67 39.22
N ARG A 48 -19.13 -4.62 38.76
CA ARG A 48 -19.57 -6.00 38.52
C ARG A 48 -19.48 -6.73 39.85
N ALA A 49 -20.62 -7.25 40.31
CA ALA A 49 -20.77 -7.97 41.56
C ALA A 49 -19.66 -9.00 41.77
N ALA A 50 -19.16 -9.05 43.01
CA ALA A 50 -18.10 -9.95 43.46
C ALA A 50 -18.46 -11.41 43.16
N SER A 51 -17.69 -12.03 42.26
CA SER A 51 -17.63 -13.49 42.16
C SER A 51 -16.62 -14.01 43.19
N PRO A 52 -16.89 -15.16 43.84
CA PRO A 52 -16.02 -15.68 44.89
C PRO A 52 -14.62 -15.99 44.37
N ALA A 53 -13.63 -15.75 45.25
CA ALA A 53 -12.21 -15.80 44.98
C ALA A 53 -11.78 -17.06 44.21
N ALA A 54 -11.27 -16.84 42.99
CA ALA A 54 -10.54 -17.87 42.27
C ALA A 54 -9.24 -18.20 43.04
N PRO A 55 -8.86 -19.49 43.14
CA PRO A 55 -7.61 -19.88 43.78
C PRO A 55 -6.42 -19.21 43.05
N PRO A 56 -5.30 -18.96 43.76
CA PRO A 56 -4.15 -18.28 43.18
C PRO A 56 -3.69 -19.02 41.93
N ALA A 57 -3.59 -18.29 40.81
CA ALA A 57 -3.11 -18.83 39.55
C ALA A 57 -1.75 -19.50 39.79
N ALA A 58 -1.71 -20.82 39.61
CA ALA A 58 -0.50 -21.61 39.75
C ALA A 58 0.60 -20.98 38.87
N ARG A 59 1.79 -20.80 39.47
CA ARG A 59 3.00 -20.33 38.79
C ARG A 59 3.17 -21.09 37.49
N ARG A 60 3.15 -20.37 36.38
CA ARG A 60 3.52 -20.90 35.07
C ARG A 60 5.05 -21.07 35.06
N PRO A 61 5.60 -22.28 34.88
CA PRO A 61 7.05 -22.47 34.80
C PRO A 61 7.57 -21.88 33.49
N GLU A 62 8.59 -21.03 33.56
CA GLU A 62 9.22 -20.35 32.40
C GLU A 62 10.38 -21.16 31.76
N THR A 63 10.57 -22.43 32.14
CA THR A 63 11.62 -23.32 31.57
C THR A 63 11.06 -24.66 31.06
N THR A 64 10.81 -24.69 29.75
CA THR A 64 11.15 -25.72 28.73
C THR A 64 11.12 -27.23 29.04
N ALA A 65 10.08 -27.80 29.67
CA ALA A 65 9.77 -29.25 29.51
C ALA A 65 8.86 -29.56 28.29
N PRO A 66 7.77 -28.80 28.03
CA PRO A 66 6.87 -29.09 26.90
C PRO A 66 7.46 -28.75 25.52
N ARG A 67 8.45 -27.86 25.48
CA ARG A 67 9.08 -27.40 24.23
C ARG A 67 10.08 -28.40 23.67
N VAL A 68 10.90 -29.03 24.52
CA VAL A 68 11.82 -30.11 24.10
C VAL A 68 11.03 -31.33 23.66
N GLN A 69 9.98 -31.71 24.40
CA GLN A 69 9.09 -32.80 23.99
C GLN A 69 8.42 -32.51 22.64
N ASN A 70 7.89 -31.30 22.43
CA ASN A 70 7.32 -30.92 21.14
C ASN A 70 8.38 -30.87 20.02
N VAL A 71 9.61 -30.42 20.30
CA VAL A 71 10.71 -30.44 19.33
C VAL A 71 11.11 -31.87 19.00
N LEU A 72 11.24 -32.77 19.97
CA LEU A 72 11.55 -34.18 19.76
C LEU A 72 10.40 -34.91 19.05
N LEU A 73 9.15 -34.55 19.32
CA LEU A 73 7.98 -35.12 18.64
C LEU A 73 7.88 -34.64 17.19
N VAL A 74 8.16 -33.36 16.93
CA VAL A 74 8.24 -32.80 15.57
C VAL A 74 9.43 -33.37 14.81
N LEU A 75 10.58 -33.53 15.47
CA LEU A 75 11.79 -34.13 14.89
C LEU A 75 11.57 -35.62 14.59
N GLY A 76 10.92 -36.35 15.49
CA GLY A 76 10.53 -37.75 15.30
C GLY A 76 9.50 -37.92 14.18
N GLY A 77 8.51 -37.03 14.09
CA GLY A 77 7.57 -36.97 12.97
C GLY A 77 8.24 -36.61 11.64
N ALA A 78 9.21 -35.69 11.65
CA ALA A 78 9.99 -35.31 10.48
C ALA A 78 10.90 -36.46 10.02
N LEU A 79 11.57 -37.14 10.96
CA LEU A 79 12.38 -38.34 10.67
C LEU A 79 11.51 -39.48 10.13
N LEU A 80 10.30 -39.68 10.66
CA LEU A 80 9.38 -40.67 10.14
C LEU A 80 8.87 -40.31 8.74
N ALA A 81 8.60 -39.03 8.48
CA ALA A 81 8.24 -38.55 7.14
C ALA A 81 9.40 -38.73 6.14
N VAL A 82 10.64 -38.41 6.55
CA VAL A 82 11.86 -38.64 5.75
C VAL A 82 12.08 -40.13 5.51
N ALA A 83 11.86 -40.99 6.52
CA ALA A 83 11.95 -42.43 6.39
C ALA A 83 10.88 -42.99 5.45
N ALA A 84 9.64 -42.47 5.51
CA ALA A 84 8.59 -42.81 4.57
C ALA A 84 8.97 -42.39 3.14
N ILE A 85 9.46 -41.15 2.95
CA ILE A 85 9.94 -40.66 1.65
C ILE A 85 11.07 -41.54 1.12
N ALA A 86 12.08 -41.87 1.94
CA ALA A 86 13.17 -42.74 1.56
C ALA A 86 12.68 -44.15 1.21
N PHE A 87 11.75 -44.70 1.97
CA PHE A 87 11.12 -46.00 1.66
C PHE A 87 10.36 -45.95 0.34
N THR A 88 9.65 -44.85 0.04
CA THR A 88 8.95 -44.67 -1.23
C THR A 88 9.88 -44.49 -2.44
N LEU A 89 11.05 -43.87 -2.25
CA LEU A 89 11.99 -43.56 -3.33
C LEU A 89 13.08 -44.63 -3.55
N VAL A 90 13.44 -45.41 -2.52
CA VAL A 90 14.69 -46.22 -2.51
C VAL A 90 14.44 -47.74 -2.39
N SER A 91 13.22 -48.22 -2.08
CA SER A 91 12.96 -49.67 -1.98
C SER A 91 12.68 -50.32 -3.35
N TRP A 92 13.74 -50.80 -4.02
CA TRP A 92 13.68 -51.27 -5.42
C TRP A 92 13.71 -52.80 -5.66
N GLY A 93 13.88 -53.65 -4.65
CA GLY A 93 14.21 -55.07 -4.89
C GLY A 93 13.06 -55.98 -5.37
N HIS A 94 12.03 -56.23 -4.55
CA HIS A 94 11.19 -57.43 -4.72
C HIS A 94 9.68 -57.23 -4.56
N LEU A 95 9.22 -56.04 -4.16
CA LEU A 95 7.79 -55.74 -4.06
C LEU A 95 7.30 -55.15 -5.38
N GLY A 96 6.39 -55.86 -6.06
CA GLY A 96 5.68 -55.35 -7.23
C GLY A 96 4.88 -54.09 -6.91
N ILE A 97 4.51 -53.33 -7.95
CA ILE A 97 3.80 -52.05 -7.88
C ILE A 97 2.56 -52.12 -6.95
N ALA A 98 1.79 -53.20 -7.04
CA ALA A 98 0.62 -53.43 -6.20
C ALA A 98 0.95 -53.63 -4.71
N GLY A 99 2.07 -54.30 -4.40
CA GLY A 99 2.52 -54.50 -3.01
C GLY A 99 2.95 -53.19 -2.35
N ARG A 100 3.58 -52.29 -3.10
CA ARG A 100 4.00 -50.97 -2.60
C ARG A 100 2.80 -50.07 -2.30
N SER A 101 1.80 -50.03 -3.19
CA SER A 101 0.56 -49.27 -2.96
C SER A 101 -0.27 -49.79 -1.80
N LEU A 102 -0.26 -51.11 -1.56
CA LEU A 102 -1.00 -51.74 -0.46
C LEU A 102 -0.34 -51.46 0.90
N VAL A 103 1.00 -51.50 0.95
CA VAL A 103 1.76 -51.14 2.16
C VAL A 103 1.61 -49.66 2.50
N LEU A 104 1.75 -48.76 1.53
CA LEU A 104 1.52 -47.32 1.72
C LEU A 104 0.08 -47.04 2.17
N GLY A 105 -0.92 -47.62 1.49
CA GLY A 105 -2.33 -47.46 1.87
C GLY A 105 -2.64 -47.97 3.27
N ALA A 106 -2.05 -49.11 3.68
CA ALA A 106 -2.20 -49.64 5.03
C ALA A 106 -1.56 -48.73 6.09
N VAL A 107 -0.35 -48.19 5.81
CA VAL A 107 0.34 -47.25 6.71
C VAL A 107 -0.44 -45.93 6.83
N THR A 108 -0.99 -45.41 5.74
CA THR A 108 -1.80 -44.19 5.76
C THR A 108 -3.12 -44.40 6.51
N LEU A 109 -3.80 -45.53 6.31
CA LEU A 109 -5.00 -45.89 7.08
C LEU A 109 -4.70 -46.04 8.58
N ALA A 110 -3.57 -46.66 8.94
CA ALA A 110 -3.15 -46.76 10.33
C ALA A 110 -2.83 -45.37 10.93
N ALA A 111 -2.14 -44.51 10.18
CA ALA A 111 -1.81 -43.14 10.60
C ALA A 111 -3.05 -42.24 10.72
N LEU A 112 -4.08 -42.44 9.89
CA LEU A 112 -5.38 -41.74 9.99
C LEU A 112 -6.29 -42.35 11.06
N GLY A 113 -6.15 -43.64 11.39
CA GLY A 113 -6.92 -44.31 12.44
C GLY A 113 -6.42 -44.03 13.86
N ALA A 114 -5.09 -43.93 14.04
CA ALA A 114 -4.47 -43.73 15.35
C ALA A 114 -4.97 -42.47 16.12
N PRO A 115 -5.18 -41.30 15.49
CA PRO A 115 -5.73 -40.12 16.17
C PRO A 115 -7.13 -40.33 16.75
N VAL A 116 -7.94 -41.23 16.17
CA VAL A 116 -9.28 -41.57 16.66
C VAL A 116 -9.20 -42.29 18.00
N ALA A 117 -8.32 -43.29 18.11
CA ALA A 117 -8.10 -44.04 19.33
C ALA A 117 -7.42 -43.18 20.41
N LEU A 118 -6.37 -42.44 20.06
CA LEU A 118 -5.64 -41.52 20.96
C LEU A 118 -6.56 -40.45 21.55
N ARG A 119 -7.52 -39.95 20.77
CA ARG A 119 -8.56 -39.01 21.22
C ARG A 119 -9.52 -39.62 22.25
N ARG A 120 -9.91 -40.89 22.09
CA ARG A 120 -10.75 -41.61 23.06
C ARG A 120 -10.04 -41.79 24.41
N HIS A 121 -8.70 -41.82 24.39
CA HIS A 121 -7.87 -41.95 25.59
C HIS A 121 -7.35 -40.60 26.15
N GLY A 122 -7.82 -39.45 25.64
CA GLY A 122 -7.47 -38.12 26.17
C GLY A 122 -6.11 -37.55 25.75
N LEU A 123 -5.38 -38.22 24.83
CA LEU A 123 -4.03 -37.84 24.39
C LEU A 123 -4.05 -36.88 23.19
N GLY A 124 -4.52 -35.65 23.42
CA GLY A 124 -4.74 -34.65 22.35
C GLY A 124 -3.48 -34.21 21.59
N SER A 125 -2.36 -33.97 22.28
CA SER A 125 -1.12 -33.47 21.65
C SER A 125 -0.51 -34.50 20.68
N THR A 126 -0.49 -35.76 21.10
CA THR A 126 0.02 -36.88 20.29
C THR A 126 -0.89 -37.16 19.10
N ALA A 127 -2.21 -37.08 19.30
CA ALA A 127 -3.18 -37.20 18.19
C ALA A 127 -2.98 -36.10 17.13
N GLU A 128 -2.60 -34.88 17.51
CA GLU A 128 -2.29 -33.80 16.57
C GLU A 128 -0.99 -34.03 15.79
N ALA A 129 0.05 -34.54 16.45
CA ALA A 129 1.32 -34.86 15.78
C ALA A 129 1.15 -36.02 14.78
N VAL A 130 0.44 -37.07 15.18
CA VAL A 130 0.14 -38.22 14.30
C VAL A 130 -0.78 -37.80 13.15
N ALA A 131 -1.75 -36.91 13.38
CA ALA A 131 -2.56 -36.34 12.30
C ALA A 131 -1.71 -35.49 11.33
N GLY A 132 -0.69 -34.78 11.82
CA GLY A 132 0.28 -34.08 10.97
C GLY A 132 1.09 -35.02 10.07
N VAL A 133 1.53 -36.16 10.61
CA VAL A 133 2.20 -37.21 9.83
C VAL A 133 1.24 -37.83 8.80
N GLY A 134 0.01 -38.15 9.20
CA GLY A 134 -1.02 -38.64 8.30
C GLY A 134 -1.27 -37.68 7.13
N LEU A 135 -1.16 -36.37 7.36
CA LEU A 135 -1.25 -35.37 6.30
C LEU A 135 -0.11 -35.45 5.28
N ALA A 136 1.13 -35.55 5.76
CA ALA A 136 2.28 -35.73 4.88
C ALA A 136 2.15 -37.01 4.04
N LEU A 137 1.67 -38.10 4.66
CA LEU A 137 1.42 -39.37 3.97
C LEU A 137 0.32 -39.24 2.91
N THR A 138 -0.78 -38.52 3.17
CA THR A 138 -1.83 -38.32 2.14
C THR A 138 -1.35 -37.54 0.91
N VAL A 139 -0.39 -36.61 1.08
CA VAL A 139 0.24 -35.90 -0.04
C VAL A 139 1.19 -36.83 -0.79
N LEU A 140 1.96 -37.64 -0.07
CA LEU A 140 2.86 -38.62 -0.66
C LEU A 140 2.10 -39.71 -1.43
N ASP A 141 0.96 -40.16 -0.92
CA ASP A 141 0.06 -41.11 -1.59
C ASP A 141 -0.49 -40.52 -2.89
N ALA A 142 -0.88 -39.25 -2.89
CA ALA A 142 -1.33 -38.57 -4.11
C ALA A 142 -0.21 -38.48 -5.15
N TYR A 143 1.03 -38.20 -4.75
CA TYR A 143 2.19 -38.19 -5.66
C TYR A 143 2.52 -39.59 -6.18
N ALA A 144 2.58 -40.60 -5.30
CA ALA A 144 2.85 -41.97 -5.69
C ALA A 144 1.79 -42.51 -6.65
N LEU A 145 0.50 -42.19 -6.42
CA LEU A 145 -0.58 -42.55 -7.34
C LEU A 145 -0.42 -41.90 -8.72
N HIS A 146 0.08 -40.66 -8.78
CA HIS A 146 0.38 -40.00 -10.06
C HIS A 146 1.48 -40.74 -10.82
N GLU A 147 2.64 -40.94 -10.20
CA GLU A 147 3.81 -41.57 -10.82
C GLU A 147 3.55 -43.02 -11.25
N VAL A 148 2.75 -43.74 -10.49
CA VAL A 148 2.55 -45.18 -10.71
C VAL A 148 1.38 -45.49 -11.64
N ALA A 149 0.22 -44.84 -11.43
CA ALA A 149 -1.01 -45.21 -12.12
C ALA A 149 -1.43 -44.19 -13.19
N MET A 150 -0.96 -42.93 -13.08
CA MET A 150 -1.46 -41.80 -13.86
C MET A 150 -0.33 -41.00 -14.52
N ALA A 151 0.85 -41.58 -14.73
CA ALA A 151 2.04 -40.86 -15.23
C ALA A 151 1.87 -40.20 -16.61
N ARG A 152 0.85 -40.64 -17.37
CA ARG A 152 0.50 -40.05 -18.69
C ARG A 152 -0.49 -38.89 -18.59
N THR A 153 -1.02 -38.59 -17.41
CA THR A 153 -1.93 -37.45 -17.20
C THR A 153 -1.13 -36.18 -16.95
N ASP A 154 -1.69 -35.03 -17.32
CA ASP A 154 -1.08 -33.74 -17.01
C ASP A 154 -0.92 -33.58 -15.48
N GLY A 155 0.32 -33.43 -15.03
CA GLY A 155 0.66 -33.30 -13.62
C GLY A 155 0.03 -32.06 -12.96
N THR A 156 -0.17 -30.97 -13.71
CA THR A 156 -0.81 -29.76 -13.15
C THR A 156 -2.31 -29.95 -12.94
N GLY A 157 -3.00 -30.57 -13.89
CA GLY A 157 -4.42 -30.94 -13.74
C GLY A 157 -4.63 -31.97 -12.62
N TYR A 158 -3.78 -32.99 -12.56
CA TYR A 158 -3.84 -34.00 -11.50
C TYR A 158 -3.65 -33.37 -10.11
N THR A 159 -2.65 -32.50 -9.94
CA THR A 159 -2.39 -31.84 -8.66
C THR A 159 -3.52 -30.90 -8.24
N ALA A 160 -4.19 -30.22 -9.17
CA ALA A 160 -5.37 -29.41 -8.88
C ALA A 160 -6.52 -30.26 -8.31
N VAL A 161 -6.81 -31.41 -8.93
CA VAL A 161 -7.85 -32.35 -8.50
C VAL A 161 -7.48 -33.00 -7.17
N ALA A 162 -6.24 -33.47 -7.02
CA ALA A 162 -5.74 -34.08 -5.79
C ALA A 162 -5.82 -33.09 -4.62
N ALA A 163 -5.45 -31.82 -4.83
CA ALA A 163 -5.59 -30.78 -3.80
C ALA A 163 -7.05 -30.54 -3.40
N ALA A 164 -8.00 -30.56 -4.34
CA ALA A 164 -9.42 -30.43 -4.05
C ALA A 164 -9.96 -31.62 -3.23
N VAL A 165 -9.55 -32.84 -3.58
CA VAL A 165 -9.90 -34.07 -2.85
C VAL A 165 -9.32 -34.05 -1.45
N LEU A 166 -8.04 -33.69 -1.29
CA LEU A 166 -7.40 -33.56 0.02
C LEU A 166 -8.04 -32.48 0.87
N ALA A 167 -8.41 -31.33 0.31
CA ALA A 167 -9.16 -30.29 1.01
C ALA A 167 -10.50 -30.81 1.55
N GLY A 168 -11.24 -31.54 0.71
CA GLY A 168 -12.49 -32.20 1.10
C GLY A 168 -12.30 -33.21 2.24
N LEU A 169 -11.35 -34.14 2.08
CA LEU A 169 -11.02 -35.17 3.07
C LEU A 169 -10.63 -34.58 4.43
N TRP A 170 -9.70 -33.62 4.45
CA TRP A 170 -9.24 -32.99 5.70
C TRP A 170 -10.33 -32.13 6.37
N SER A 171 -11.21 -31.51 5.58
CA SER A 171 -12.36 -30.79 6.12
C SER A 171 -13.40 -31.73 6.75
N GLY A 172 -13.67 -32.88 6.12
CA GLY A 172 -14.57 -33.92 6.62
C GLY A 172 -14.00 -34.62 7.86
N TYR A 173 -12.73 -34.99 7.82
CA TYR A 173 -11.99 -35.59 8.93
C TYR A 173 -11.97 -34.67 10.16
N GLY A 174 -11.74 -33.37 9.96
CA GLY A 174 -11.80 -32.36 11.02
C GLY A 174 -13.19 -32.14 11.62
N LYS A 175 -14.27 -32.38 10.85
CA LYS A 175 -15.66 -32.35 11.33
C LYS A 175 -16.01 -33.61 12.12
N ALA A 176 -15.65 -34.79 11.60
CA ALA A 176 -16.00 -36.09 12.20
C ALA A 176 -15.32 -36.32 13.56
N LEU A 177 -14.08 -35.86 13.75
CA LEU A 177 -13.28 -36.12 14.96
C LEU A 177 -13.39 -35.06 16.06
N GLY A 178 -14.22 -34.03 15.89
CA GLY A 178 -14.36 -32.96 16.87
C GLY A 178 -13.08 -32.14 17.05
N SER A 179 -12.79 -31.28 16.06
CA SER A 179 -11.79 -30.19 16.05
C SER A 179 -10.34 -30.57 16.38
N LEU A 180 -9.72 -31.42 15.56
CA LEU A 180 -8.25 -31.45 15.44
C LEU A 180 -7.77 -30.08 14.93
N ARG A 181 -6.87 -29.40 15.66
CA ARG A 181 -6.44 -28.03 15.32
C ARG A 181 -5.70 -27.95 13.99
N VAL A 182 -5.02 -29.04 13.59
CA VAL A 182 -4.22 -29.14 12.36
C VAL A 182 -5.07 -29.37 11.10
N SER A 183 -6.22 -30.05 11.23
CA SER A 183 -7.04 -30.47 10.08
C SER A 183 -7.57 -29.29 9.25
N ARG A 184 -8.12 -28.27 9.91
CA ARG A 184 -8.75 -27.12 9.26
C ARG A 184 -7.76 -26.20 8.53
N PRO A 185 -6.61 -25.78 9.10
CA PRO A 185 -5.64 -24.98 8.38
C PRO A 185 -5.03 -25.74 7.20
N ALA A 186 -4.87 -27.07 7.31
CA ALA A 186 -4.35 -27.85 6.20
C ALA A 186 -5.38 -28.06 5.08
N ALA A 187 -6.65 -28.25 5.42
CA ALA A 187 -7.74 -28.22 4.44
C ALA A 187 -7.81 -26.88 3.70
N LEU A 188 -7.59 -25.77 4.41
CA LEU A 188 -7.54 -24.44 3.82
C LEU A 188 -6.34 -24.28 2.87
N ALA A 189 -5.15 -24.71 3.29
CA ALA A 189 -3.96 -24.67 2.43
C ALA A 189 -4.14 -25.50 1.16
N ALA A 190 -4.74 -26.70 1.27
CA ALA A 190 -5.08 -27.53 0.12
C ALA A 190 -6.15 -26.88 -0.77
N ALA A 191 -7.12 -26.14 -0.20
CA ALA A 191 -8.18 -25.46 -0.95
C ALA A 191 -7.71 -24.23 -1.74
N GLN A 192 -6.50 -23.71 -1.49
CA GLN A 192 -5.95 -22.55 -2.21
C GLN A 192 -5.39 -22.90 -3.60
N LEU A 193 -5.05 -24.17 -3.83
CA LEU A 193 -4.37 -24.67 -5.02
C LEU A 193 -5.26 -25.03 -6.22
N PRO A 194 -6.51 -25.54 -6.07
CA PRO A 194 -7.28 -26.08 -7.19
C PRO A 194 -7.60 -25.06 -8.29
N LEU A 195 -8.00 -23.84 -7.92
CA LEU A 195 -8.32 -22.78 -8.89
C LEU A 195 -7.11 -22.31 -9.70
N PRO A 196 -5.97 -21.90 -9.08
CA PRO A 196 -4.81 -21.47 -9.85
C PRO A 196 -4.18 -22.62 -10.66
N LEU A 197 -4.08 -23.83 -10.09
CA LEU A 197 -3.52 -24.98 -10.82
C LEU A 197 -4.46 -25.44 -11.94
N GLY A 198 -5.77 -25.43 -11.73
CA GLY A 198 -6.75 -25.74 -12.78
C GLY A 198 -6.73 -24.75 -13.94
N ALA A 199 -6.51 -23.45 -13.66
CA ALA A 199 -6.33 -22.45 -14.70
C ALA A 199 -5.06 -22.72 -15.53
N VAL A 200 -3.96 -23.13 -14.90
CA VAL A 200 -2.72 -23.50 -15.60
C VAL A 200 -2.92 -24.78 -16.42
N ALA A 201 -3.53 -25.81 -15.84
CA ALA A 201 -3.76 -27.12 -16.46
C ALA A 201 -4.66 -27.05 -17.71
N SER A 202 -5.65 -26.15 -17.69
CA SER A 202 -6.52 -25.92 -18.86
C SER A 202 -5.82 -25.12 -19.98
N GLY A 203 -4.55 -24.75 -19.82
CA GLY A 203 -3.85 -23.87 -20.74
C GLY A 203 -4.46 -22.47 -20.79
N ALA A 204 -5.17 -22.05 -19.73
CA ALA A 204 -5.85 -20.77 -19.72
C ALA A 204 -4.82 -19.63 -19.77
N GLY A 205 -5.14 -18.60 -20.57
CA GLY A 205 -4.24 -17.46 -20.75
C GLY A 205 -3.94 -16.71 -19.44
N PRO A 206 -2.94 -15.80 -19.46
CA PRO A 206 -2.45 -15.12 -18.26
C PRO A 206 -3.52 -14.34 -17.49
N TYR A 207 -4.54 -13.81 -18.19
CA TYR A 207 -5.69 -13.15 -17.57
C TYR A 207 -6.56 -14.10 -16.72
N ALA A 208 -6.73 -15.35 -17.15
CA ALA A 208 -7.52 -16.34 -16.43
C ALA A 208 -6.79 -16.82 -15.17
N ILE A 209 -5.45 -16.96 -15.23
CA ILE A 209 -4.61 -17.26 -14.08
C ILE A 209 -4.73 -16.13 -13.04
N ALA A 210 -4.63 -14.86 -13.46
CA ALA A 210 -4.81 -13.72 -12.56
C ALA A 210 -6.23 -13.68 -11.95
N ALA A 211 -7.27 -13.99 -12.73
CA ALA A 211 -8.63 -14.13 -12.22
C ALA A 211 -8.74 -15.23 -11.16
N ALA A 212 -8.14 -16.41 -11.40
CA ALA A 212 -8.12 -17.51 -10.46
C ALA A 212 -7.45 -17.13 -9.13
N LEU A 213 -6.31 -16.41 -9.18
CA LEU A 213 -5.63 -15.89 -7.99
C LEU A 213 -6.51 -14.93 -7.19
N LEU A 214 -7.20 -14.00 -7.87
CA LEU A 214 -8.11 -13.04 -7.23
C LEU A 214 -9.34 -13.75 -6.63
N LEU A 215 -9.90 -14.74 -7.30
CA LEU A 215 -11.04 -15.52 -6.80
C LEU A 215 -10.65 -16.34 -5.56
N THR A 216 -9.48 -16.99 -5.56
CA THR A 216 -8.97 -17.67 -4.37
C THR A 216 -8.76 -16.70 -3.22
N ALA A 217 -8.18 -15.52 -3.49
CA ALA A 217 -8.01 -14.47 -2.48
C ALA A 217 -9.34 -13.94 -1.92
N ALA A 218 -10.39 -13.90 -2.75
CA ALA A 218 -11.74 -13.55 -2.31
C ALA A 218 -12.30 -14.61 -1.32
N CYS A 219 -12.16 -15.89 -1.65
CA CYS A 219 -12.55 -17.00 -0.77
C CYS A 219 -11.81 -16.95 0.56
N ASP A 220 -10.49 -16.77 0.52
CA ASP A 220 -9.66 -16.62 1.72
C ASP A 220 -10.06 -15.41 2.57
N SER A 221 -10.39 -14.29 1.93
CA SER A 221 -10.89 -13.09 2.62
C SER A 221 -12.21 -13.36 3.34
N VAL A 222 -13.14 -14.10 2.70
CA VAL A 222 -14.40 -14.51 3.33
C VAL A 222 -14.15 -15.40 4.54
N VAL A 223 -13.24 -16.38 4.43
CA VAL A 223 -12.86 -17.26 5.56
C VAL A 223 -12.23 -16.45 6.70
N ALA A 224 -11.32 -15.52 6.39
CA ALA A 224 -10.65 -14.68 7.38
C ALA A 224 -11.61 -13.76 8.16
N LEU A 225 -12.67 -13.30 7.50
CA LEU A 225 -13.69 -12.41 8.07
C LEU A 225 -14.78 -13.15 8.84
N ARG A 226 -15.20 -14.34 8.37
CA ARG A 226 -16.33 -15.08 8.96
C ARG A 226 -15.93 -16.04 10.07
N THR A 227 -14.68 -16.47 10.14
CA THR A 227 -14.26 -17.50 11.11
C THR A 227 -13.74 -16.87 12.40
N PRO A 228 -14.24 -17.25 13.59
CA PRO A 228 -13.74 -16.72 14.87
C PRO A 228 -12.39 -17.34 15.30
N LEU A 229 -11.97 -18.44 14.67
CA LEU A 229 -10.79 -19.23 15.05
C LEU A 229 -9.50 -18.59 14.55
N ARG A 230 -8.67 -18.09 15.48
CA ARG A 230 -7.38 -17.42 15.15
C ARG A 230 -6.44 -18.27 14.29
N SER A 231 -6.41 -19.59 14.49
CA SER A 231 -5.56 -20.52 13.73
C SER A 231 -5.94 -20.64 12.25
N LEU A 232 -7.17 -20.28 11.88
CA LEU A 232 -7.65 -20.25 10.49
C LEU A 232 -7.55 -18.85 9.88
N ARG A 233 -7.74 -17.81 10.70
CA ARG A 233 -7.68 -16.42 10.23
C ARG A 233 -6.29 -16.03 9.73
N LEU A 234 -5.22 -16.46 10.41
CA LEU A 234 -3.84 -16.17 10.00
C LEU A 234 -3.51 -16.73 8.61
N PRO A 235 -3.62 -18.05 8.35
CA PRO A 235 -3.32 -18.60 7.02
C PRO A 235 -4.27 -18.08 5.94
N ALA A 236 -5.55 -17.88 6.25
CA ALA A 236 -6.49 -17.26 5.31
C ALA A 236 -6.08 -15.82 4.96
N SER A 237 -5.63 -15.03 5.94
CA SER A 237 -5.17 -13.65 5.68
C SER A 237 -3.89 -13.67 4.84
N VAL A 238 -2.94 -14.56 5.15
CA VAL A 238 -1.70 -14.71 4.37
C VAL A 238 -2.01 -15.13 2.93
N GLY A 239 -2.93 -16.09 2.73
CA GLY A 239 -3.40 -16.50 1.40
C GLY A 239 -4.07 -15.36 0.64
N ALA A 240 -4.99 -14.64 1.29
CA ALA A 240 -5.67 -13.49 0.70
C ALA A 240 -4.69 -12.40 0.26
N TYR A 241 -3.71 -12.03 1.09
CA TYR A 241 -2.71 -11.02 0.74
C TYR A 241 -1.69 -11.53 -0.29
N GLY A 242 -1.25 -12.78 -0.19
CA GLY A 242 -0.28 -13.37 -1.11
C GLY A 242 -0.86 -13.55 -2.51
N LEU A 243 -1.97 -14.28 -2.63
CA LEU A 243 -2.64 -14.55 -3.90
C LEU A 243 -3.30 -13.28 -4.46
N GLY A 244 -3.94 -12.49 -3.60
CA GLY A 244 -4.57 -11.23 -4.00
C GLY A 244 -3.55 -10.19 -4.43
N GLY A 245 -2.42 -10.10 -3.72
CA GLY A 245 -1.28 -9.25 -4.08
C GLY A 245 -0.72 -9.63 -5.45
N TRP A 246 -0.45 -10.92 -5.69
CA TRP A 246 0.00 -11.38 -7.01
C TRP A 246 -1.02 -11.14 -8.12
N GLY A 247 -2.31 -11.40 -7.87
CA GLY A 247 -3.38 -11.14 -8.83
C GLY A 247 -3.51 -9.66 -9.19
N VAL A 248 -3.42 -8.77 -8.19
CA VAL A 248 -3.42 -7.30 -8.40
C VAL A 248 -2.20 -6.83 -9.17
N LEU A 249 -1.01 -7.33 -8.81
CA LEU A 249 0.22 -6.99 -9.52
C LEU A 249 0.16 -7.42 -10.99
N ALA A 250 -0.29 -8.65 -11.26
CA ALA A 250 -0.50 -9.15 -12.62
C ALA A 250 -1.49 -8.28 -13.40
N ALA A 251 -2.65 -7.98 -12.81
CA ALA A 251 -3.65 -7.09 -13.42
C ALA A 251 -3.11 -5.69 -13.72
N GLY A 252 -2.30 -5.13 -12.81
CA GLY A 252 -1.61 -3.86 -13.00
C GLY A 252 -0.60 -3.89 -14.14
N VAL A 253 0.22 -4.93 -14.22
CA VAL A 253 1.17 -5.14 -15.33
C VAL A 253 0.42 -5.26 -16.65
N PHE A 254 -0.63 -6.08 -16.72
CA PHE A 254 -1.45 -6.22 -17.94
C PHE A 254 -2.11 -4.90 -18.35
N SER A 255 -2.57 -4.09 -17.39
CA SER A 255 -3.14 -2.78 -17.69
C SER A 255 -2.11 -1.78 -18.23
N LEU A 256 -0.84 -1.89 -17.82
CA LEU A 256 0.23 -1.02 -18.28
C LEU A 256 0.79 -1.43 -19.65
N THR A 257 0.81 -2.73 -19.93
CA THR A 257 1.33 -3.31 -21.18
C THR A 257 0.26 -3.51 -22.26
N ALA A 258 -1.02 -3.33 -21.95
CA ALA A 258 -2.10 -3.41 -22.93
C ALA A 258 -1.90 -2.43 -24.08
N THR A 259 -1.81 -2.96 -25.30
CA THR A 259 -1.68 -2.18 -26.54
C THR A 259 -3.02 -2.02 -27.27
N GLY A 260 -3.98 -2.91 -27.01
CA GLY A 260 -5.30 -2.92 -27.64
C GLY A 260 -6.47 -2.80 -26.64
N PRO A 261 -7.66 -2.36 -27.09
CA PRO A 261 -8.82 -2.17 -26.22
C PRO A 261 -9.34 -3.48 -25.62
N GLY A 262 -9.18 -4.61 -26.31
CA GLY A 262 -9.57 -5.94 -25.79
C GLY A 262 -8.74 -6.37 -24.59
N ASP A 263 -7.43 -6.11 -24.62
CA ASP A 263 -6.54 -6.43 -23.51
C ASP A 263 -6.72 -5.45 -22.34
N ALA A 264 -6.92 -4.16 -22.65
CA ALA A 264 -7.23 -3.14 -21.65
C ALA A 264 -8.53 -3.45 -20.90
N THR A 265 -9.58 -3.88 -21.60
CA THR A 265 -10.87 -4.23 -20.97
C THR A 265 -10.75 -5.46 -20.07
N ARG A 266 -9.99 -6.48 -20.47
CA ARG A 266 -9.70 -7.66 -19.62
C ARG A 266 -8.89 -7.27 -18.38
N ALA A 267 -7.85 -6.46 -18.54
CA ALA A 267 -7.05 -5.96 -17.40
C ALA A 267 -7.89 -5.09 -16.45
N SER A 268 -8.72 -4.19 -16.99
CA SER A 268 -9.67 -3.38 -16.22
C SER A 268 -10.68 -4.25 -15.48
N ALA A 269 -11.18 -5.34 -16.09
CA ALA A 269 -12.09 -6.27 -15.41
C ALA A 269 -11.43 -6.95 -14.21
N LEU A 270 -10.15 -7.33 -14.31
CA LEU A 270 -9.38 -7.88 -13.18
C LEU A 270 -9.17 -6.84 -12.07
N LEU A 271 -8.83 -5.60 -12.42
CA LEU A 271 -8.69 -4.51 -11.45
C LEU A 271 -10.03 -4.17 -10.77
N LEU A 272 -11.15 -4.22 -11.50
CA LEU A 272 -12.50 -4.07 -10.94
C LEU A 272 -12.84 -5.21 -9.98
N LEU A 273 -12.50 -6.45 -10.33
CA LEU A 273 -12.69 -7.62 -9.46
C LEU A 273 -11.88 -7.43 -8.16
N ALA A 274 -10.61 -7.04 -8.27
CA ALA A 274 -9.77 -6.76 -7.11
C ALA A 274 -10.31 -5.60 -6.25
N ALA A 275 -10.81 -4.54 -6.88
CA ALA A 275 -11.46 -3.42 -6.18
C ALA A 275 -12.73 -3.88 -5.43
N ALA A 276 -13.56 -4.72 -6.06
CA ALA A 276 -14.76 -5.27 -5.44
C ALA A 276 -14.43 -6.16 -4.23
N ILE A 277 -13.37 -6.99 -4.33
CA ILE A 277 -12.89 -7.80 -3.21
C ILE A 277 -12.43 -6.90 -2.06
N ALA A 278 -11.58 -5.91 -2.33
CA ALA A 278 -11.06 -5.00 -1.32
C ALA A 278 -12.18 -4.19 -0.62
N LEU A 279 -13.19 -3.73 -1.37
CA LEU A 279 -14.36 -3.03 -0.81
C LEU A 279 -15.31 -3.95 -0.06
N GLY A 280 -15.45 -5.20 -0.51
CA GLY A 280 -16.15 -6.25 0.22
C GLY A 280 -15.50 -6.49 1.59
N VAL A 281 -14.17 -6.60 1.62
CA VAL A 281 -13.41 -6.70 2.88
C VAL A 281 -13.62 -5.47 3.75
N ALA A 282 -13.53 -4.27 3.17
CA ALA A 282 -13.72 -3.01 3.91
C ALA A 282 -15.09 -2.91 4.59
N ARG A 283 -16.14 -3.44 3.96
CA ARG A 283 -17.51 -3.43 4.49
C ARG A 283 -17.69 -4.38 5.69
N TRP A 284 -16.99 -5.50 5.71
CA TRP A 284 -17.16 -6.56 6.70
C TRP A 284 -15.99 -6.69 7.68
N ALA A 285 -14.97 -5.82 7.56
CA ALA A 285 -13.81 -5.82 8.43
C ALA A 285 -14.16 -5.43 9.88
N PRO A 286 -13.70 -6.18 10.90
CA PRO A 286 -13.99 -5.88 12.30
C PRO A 286 -13.21 -4.68 12.85
N GLY A 287 -12.14 -4.25 12.17
CA GLY A 287 -11.27 -3.15 12.60
C GLY A 287 -11.35 -1.96 11.66
N ARG A 288 -11.40 -0.74 12.21
CA ARG A 288 -11.47 0.51 11.44
C ARG A 288 -10.26 0.70 10.54
N ASP A 289 -9.05 0.37 11.01
CA ASP A 289 -7.81 0.59 10.25
C ASP A 289 -7.68 -0.37 9.06
N LEU A 290 -8.10 -1.63 9.25
CA LEU A 290 -8.19 -2.60 8.17
C LEU A 290 -9.25 -2.18 7.14
N ALA A 291 -10.41 -1.72 7.62
CA ALA A 291 -11.50 -1.27 6.74
C ALA A 291 -11.10 -0.04 5.92
N THR A 292 -10.41 0.93 6.51
CA THR A 292 -9.92 2.11 5.79
C THR A 292 -8.80 1.73 4.83
N GLY A 293 -7.82 0.92 5.25
CA GLY A 293 -6.71 0.49 4.39
C GLY A 293 -7.17 -0.27 3.14
N THR A 294 -8.10 -1.22 3.32
CA THR A 294 -8.69 -1.97 2.20
C THR A 294 -9.60 -1.12 1.32
N ALA A 295 -10.33 -0.15 1.89
CA ALA A 295 -11.08 0.84 1.10
C ALA A 295 -10.17 1.79 0.29
N VAL A 296 -9.01 2.18 0.83
CA VAL A 296 -8.00 2.95 0.07
C VAL A 296 -7.51 2.12 -1.11
N ALA A 297 -7.08 0.88 -0.87
CA ALA A 297 -6.63 -0.02 -1.92
C ALA A 297 -7.72 -0.22 -3.00
N GLY A 298 -8.96 -0.49 -2.59
CA GLY A 298 -10.09 -0.61 -3.51
C GLY A 298 -10.36 0.65 -4.32
N GLY A 299 -10.25 1.84 -3.72
CA GLY A 299 -10.39 3.12 -4.42
C GLY A 299 -9.31 3.35 -5.47
N VAL A 300 -8.04 3.04 -5.15
CA VAL A 300 -6.93 3.15 -6.11
C VAL A 300 -7.10 2.16 -7.26
N LEU A 301 -7.46 0.91 -6.97
CA LEU A 301 -7.72 -0.11 -7.98
C LEU A 301 -8.90 0.26 -8.88
N LEU A 302 -9.95 0.87 -8.33
CA LEU A 302 -11.09 1.36 -9.10
C LEU A 302 -10.67 2.48 -10.07
N VAL A 303 -9.87 3.44 -9.61
CA VAL A 303 -9.35 4.51 -10.48
C VAL A 303 -8.46 3.94 -11.59
N ALA A 304 -7.57 2.99 -11.26
CA ALA A 304 -6.74 2.32 -12.25
C ALA A 304 -7.57 1.55 -13.28
N ALA A 305 -8.61 0.84 -12.84
CA ALA A 305 -9.49 0.09 -13.72
C ALA A 305 -10.26 1.00 -14.69
N LEU A 306 -10.81 2.11 -14.18
CA LEU A 306 -11.57 3.08 -14.99
C LEU A 306 -10.66 3.86 -15.96
N GLY A 307 -9.41 4.11 -15.58
CA GLY A 307 -8.42 4.78 -16.43
C GLY A 307 -7.73 3.87 -17.46
N GLY A 308 -7.80 2.54 -17.29
CA GLY A 308 -7.12 1.56 -18.15
C GLY A 308 -7.59 1.56 -19.60
N VAL A 309 -8.90 1.53 -19.85
CA VAL A 309 -9.45 1.50 -21.23
C VAL A 309 -9.21 2.83 -21.96
N PRO A 310 -9.53 4.01 -21.39
CA PRO A 310 -9.32 5.27 -22.09
C PRO A 310 -7.83 5.58 -22.34
N ARG A 311 -6.91 5.05 -21.52
CA ARG A 311 -5.46 5.18 -21.73
C ARG A 311 -5.02 4.60 -23.08
N VAL A 312 -5.65 3.53 -23.55
CA VAL A 312 -5.30 2.89 -24.83
C VAL A 312 -5.99 3.58 -26.01
N LEU A 313 -7.16 4.16 -25.80
CA LEU A 313 -7.92 4.85 -26.84
C LEU A 313 -7.44 6.28 -27.10
N LEU A 314 -6.85 6.93 -26.10
CA LEU A 314 -6.41 8.32 -26.18
C LEU A 314 -4.90 8.43 -26.41
N PRO A 315 -4.43 9.53 -27.02
CA PRO A 315 -3.01 9.83 -27.09
C PRO A 315 -2.37 9.82 -25.69
N GLY A 316 -1.13 9.32 -25.57
CA GLY A 316 -0.47 9.10 -24.26
C GLY A 316 -0.42 10.33 -23.34
N VAL A 317 -0.51 11.55 -23.90
CA VAL A 317 -0.62 12.82 -23.15
C VAL A 317 -1.87 12.91 -22.27
N TRP A 318 -2.92 12.14 -22.55
CA TRP A 318 -4.19 12.15 -21.81
C TRP A 318 -4.26 11.09 -20.70
N ALA A 319 -3.27 10.20 -20.59
CA ALA A 319 -3.28 9.14 -19.60
C ALA A 319 -3.45 9.68 -18.17
N VAL A 320 -2.62 10.65 -17.75
CA VAL A 320 -2.68 11.24 -16.41
C VAL A 320 -3.97 12.05 -16.19
N PRO A 321 -4.42 12.94 -17.10
CA PRO A 321 -5.70 13.62 -17.00
C PRO A 321 -6.90 12.69 -16.81
N VAL A 322 -6.95 11.55 -17.51
CA VAL A 322 -8.05 10.57 -17.37
C VAL A 322 -8.07 9.98 -15.96
N HIS A 323 -6.91 9.50 -15.46
CA HIS A 323 -6.83 8.92 -14.11
C HIS A 323 -7.15 9.97 -13.04
N LEU A 324 -6.73 11.22 -13.26
CA LEU A 324 -7.09 12.36 -12.42
C LEU A 324 -8.61 12.60 -12.43
N ALA A 325 -9.25 12.60 -13.60
CA ALA A 325 -10.70 12.76 -13.71
C ALA A 325 -11.45 11.64 -12.95
N CYS A 326 -11.00 10.39 -13.06
CA CYS A 326 -11.52 9.27 -12.26
C CYS A 326 -11.31 9.49 -10.76
N GLY A 327 -10.14 9.99 -10.35
CA GLY A 327 -9.86 10.36 -8.95
C GLY A 327 -10.75 11.48 -8.43
N ILE A 328 -11.05 12.50 -9.24
CA ILE A 328 -11.97 13.59 -8.92
C ILE A 328 -13.41 13.07 -8.81
N ALA A 329 -13.83 12.21 -9.73
CA ALA A 329 -15.14 11.56 -9.68
C ALA A 329 -15.29 10.73 -8.39
N LEU A 330 -14.25 10.04 -7.95
CA LEU A 330 -14.24 9.32 -6.67
C LEU A 330 -14.47 10.25 -5.48
N ALA A 331 -13.89 11.45 -5.47
CA ALA A 331 -14.14 12.47 -4.44
C ALA A 331 -15.56 13.05 -4.49
N ALA A 332 -16.21 13.06 -5.65
CA ALA A 332 -17.62 13.44 -5.76
C ALA A 332 -18.53 12.36 -5.16
N VAL A 333 -18.25 11.07 -5.40
CA VAL A 333 -18.99 9.93 -4.86
C VAL A 333 -18.93 9.86 -3.33
N VAL A 334 -17.83 10.30 -2.73
CA VAL A 334 -17.65 10.45 -1.27
C VAL A 334 -18.74 11.30 -0.61
N ARG A 335 -19.41 12.20 -1.35
CA ARG A 335 -20.52 13.02 -0.83
C ARG A 335 -21.84 12.25 -0.66
N GLY A 336 -21.92 11.02 -1.16
CA GLY A 336 -23.08 10.14 -1.03
C GLY A 336 -23.19 9.42 0.32
N ARG A 337 -24.22 8.57 0.45
CA ARG A 337 -24.48 7.75 1.64
C ARG A 337 -23.58 6.50 1.64
N LEU A 338 -22.31 6.66 1.99
CA LEU A 338 -21.35 5.57 2.16
C LEU A 338 -20.98 5.35 3.63
N PRO A 339 -20.67 4.10 4.04
CA PRO A 339 -20.09 3.82 5.35
C PRO A 339 -18.83 4.67 5.60
N GLU A 340 -18.67 5.16 6.83
CA GLU A 340 -17.52 5.98 7.26
C GLU A 340 -16.14 5.46 6.79
N PRO A 341 -15.78 4.17 6.96
CA PRO A 341 -14.46 3.68 6.57
C PRO A 341 -14.24 3.74 5.06
N VAL A 342 -15.27 3.42 4.27
CA VAL A 342 -15.22 3.48 2.80
C VAL A 342 -15.09 4.93 2.33
N ARG A 343 -15.84 5.85 2.96
CA ARG A 343 -15.80 7.27 2.65
C ARG A 343 -14.41 7.87 2.90
N ARG A 344 -13.78 7.53 4.03
CA ARG A 344 -12.39 7.94 4.33
C ARG A 344 -11.40 7.30 3.37
N GLY A 345 -11.57 6.01 3.06
CA GLY A 345 -10.70 5.31 2.11
C GLY A 345 -10.72 5.93 0.72
N PHE A 346 -11.90 6.25 0.20
CA PHE A 346 -12.06 6.94 -1.10
C PHE A 346 -11.50 8.36 -1.09
N ALA A 347 -11.67 9.11 0.00
CA ALA A 347 -11.07 10.44 0.13
C ALA A 347 -9.53 10.36 0.12
N LEU A 348 -8.94 9.39 0.82
CA LEU A 348 -7.49 9.16 0.83
C LEU A 348 -6.97 8.66 -0.52
N ALA A 349 -7.68 7.73 -1.17
CA ALA A 349 -7.34 7.25 -2.50
C ALA A 349 -7.38 8.39 -3.54
N SER A 350 -8.43 9.21 -3.53
CA SER A 350 -8.54 10.38 -4.40
C SER A 350 -7.43 11.40 -4.14
N ALA A 351 -7.12 11.70 -2.87
CA ALA A 351 -6.02 12.58 -2.52
C ALA A 351 -4.66 12.02 -2.98
N GLY A 352 -4.44 10.71 -2.87
CA GLY A 352 -3.25 10.03 -3.37
C GLY A 352 -3.10 10.14 -4.89
N VAL A 353 -4.18 9.90 -5.64
CA VAL A 353 -4.20 10.05 -7.10
C VAL A 353 -3.92 11.50 -7.53
N GLN A 354 -4.54 12.47 -6.87
CA GLN A 354 -4.29 13.89 -7.13
C GLN A 354 -2.84 14.29 -6.80
N GLY A 355 -2.31 13.82 -5.68
CA GLY A 355 -0.91 14.05 -5.29
C GLY A 355 0.08 13.45 -6.30
N ALA A 356 -0.18 12.23 -6.77
CA ALA A 356 0.63 11.59 -7.82
C ALA A 356 0.55 12.36 -9.15
N ALA A 357 -0.62 12.88 -9.52
CA ALA A 357 -0.79 13.71 -10.72
C ALA A 357 -0.02 15.04 -10.62
N VAL A 358 -0.02 15.69 -9.45
CA VAL A 358 0.80 16.90 -9.20
C VAL A 358 2.28 16.58 -9.26
N LEU A 359 2.71 15.46 -8.67
CA LEU A 359 4.11 15.03 -8.72
C LEU A 359 4.57 14.75 -10.16
N TRP A 360 3.69 14.17 -10.99
CA TRP A 360 3.96 13.99 -12.42
C TRP A 360 4.08 15.32 -13.18
N ALA A 361 3.36 16.37 -12.76
CA ALA A 361 3.43 17.70 -13.36
C ALA A 361 4.61 18.55 -12.83
N LEU A 362 5.41 18.04 -11.88
CA LEU A 362 6.51 18.76 -11.26
C LEU A 362 7.73 19.01 -12.18
N PRO A 363 8.18 18.06 -13.02
CA PRO A 363 9.34 18.26 -13.90
C PRO A 363 9.26 19.50 -14.81
N PRO A 364 8.16 19.80 -15.55
CA PRO A 364 8.09 21.01 -16.35
C PRO A 364 8.08 22.30 -15.50
N VAL A 365 7.58 22.26 -14.27
CA VAL A 365 7.62 23.41 -13.34
C VAL A 365 9.05 23.67 -12.86
N VAL A 366 9.78 22.61 -12.49
CA VAL A 366 11.19 22.71 -12.11
C VAL A 366 12.03 23.22 -13.27
N LEU A 367 11.79 22.71 -14.48
CA LEU A 367 12.46 23.18 -15.69
C LEU A 367 12.15 24.65 -15.96
N ALA A 368 10.90 25.08 -15.77
CA ALA A 368 10.52 26.48 -15.96
C ALA A 368 11.24 27.42 -14.97
N LEU A 369 11.49 26.99 -13.74
CA LEU A 369 12.16 27.80 -12.71
C LEU A 369 13.69 27.79 -12.80
N LEU A 370 14.27 26.65 -13.19
CA LEU A 370 15.73 26.48 -13.20
C LEU A 370 16.33 26.75 -14.58
N GLY A 371 15.58 26.55 -15.66
CA GLY A 371 16.02 26.81 -17.03
C GLY A 371 16.57 28.22 -17.23
N PRO A 372 15.91 29.27 -16.70
CA PRO A 372 16.36 30.64 -16.88
C PRO A 372 17.74 30.96 -16.29
N LEU A 373 18.22 30.18 -15.32
CA LEU A 373 19.56 30.36 -14.74
C LEU A 373 20.67 30.20 -15.79
N GLY A 374 20.44 29.42 -16.86
CA GLY A 374 21.42 29.24 -17.93
C GLY A 374 21.68 30.52 -18.75
N TRP A 375 20.78 31.51 -18.71
CA TRP A 375 20.98 32.81 -19.38
C TRP A 375 21.99 33.71 -18.68
N THR A 376 22.37 33.40 -17.42
CA THR A 376 23.41 34.16 -16.70
C THR A 376 24.78 34.06 -17.37
N VAL A 377 25.07 32.92 -18.01
CA VAL A 377 26.34 32.68 -18.73
C VAL A 377 26.20 32.98 -20.23
N ARG A 378 24.97 33.12 -20.75
CA ARG A 378 24.66 33.34 -22.18
C ARG A 378 24.02 34.70 -22.44
N SER A 379 24.40 35.71 -21.66
CA SER A 379 23.77 37.03 -21.72
C SER A 379 23.89 37.64 -23.11
N TRP A 380 22.76 38.15 -23.60
CA TRP A 380 22.61 38.78 -24.92
C TRP A 380 23.11 37.94 -26.10
N SER A 381 23.03 36.62 -25.99
CA SER A 381 23.43 35.69 -27.06
C SER A 381 22.41 35.56 -28.20
N GLY A 382 21.22 36.16 -28.07
CA GLY A 382 20.18 36.18 -29.10
C GLY A 382 18.85 35.66 -28.59
N ALA A 383 17.75 36.26 -29.06
CA ALA A 383 16.40 35.86 -28.67
C ALA A 383 16.02 34.50 -29.28
N PRO A 384 15.58 33.52 -28.47
CA PRO A 384 15.03 32.26 -28.96
C PRO A 384 13.73 32.46 -29.75
N SER A 385 13.36 31.44 -30.54
CA SER A 385 12.16 31.48 -31.37
C SER A 385 10.86 31.42 -30.53
N ASP A 386 10.84 30.55 -29.53
CA ASP A 386 9.74 30.37 -28.60
C ASP A 386 10.21 30.33 -27.14
N LEU A 387 9.27 30.41 -26.20
CA LEU A 387 9.61 30.35 -24.77
C LEU A 387 10.12 28.97 -24.33
N ARG A 388 9.73 27.89 -25.01
CA ARG A 388 10.18 26.54 -24.65
C ARG A 388 11.67 26.36 -24.93
N ASP A 389 12.13 26.87 -26.06
CA ASP A 389 13.54 26.91 -26.44
C ASP A 389 14.34 27.75 -25.42
N ALA A 390 13.76 28.87 -24.97
CA ALA A 390 14.36 29.72 -23.95
C ALA A 390 14.55 29.02 -22.60
N LEU A 391 13.66 28.11 -22.22
CA LEU A 391 13.72 27.36 -20.96
C LEU A 391 14.57 26.10 -21.03
N THR A 392 14.58 25.43 -22.18
CA THR A 392 15.27 24.15 -22.36
C THR A 392 16.75 24.33 -22.70
N LEU A 393 17.13 25.42 -23.37
CA LEU A 393 18.51 25.70 -23.77
C LEU A 393 19.18 24.55 -24.55
N GLY A 394 18.38 23.79 -25.31
CA GLY A 394 18.81 22.61 -26.08
C GLY A 394 18.54 21.26 -25.41
N ALA A 395 18.06 21.24 -24.17
CA ALA A 395 17.62 20.01 -23.49
C ALA A 395 16.25 19.52 -24.01
N PRO A 396 15.94 18.21 -23.96
CA PRO A 396 14.64 17.71 -24.35
C PRO A 396 13.55 18.17 -23.37
N TRP A 397 12.42 18.65 -23.90
CA TRP A 397 11.23 18.93 -23.08
C TRP A 397 10.66 17.61 -22.52
N PRO A 398 10.21 17.58 -21.25
CA PRO A 398 9.69 16.35 -20.65
C PRO A 398 8.58 15.71 -21.49
N PRO A 399 8.64 14.39 -21.73
CA PRO A 399 7.64 13.70 -22.53
C PRO A 399 6.26 13.80 -21.87
N TYR A 400 5.21 13.88 -22.70
CA TYR A 400 3.81 13.96 -22.29
C TYR A 400 3.39 15.18 -21.45
N ALA A 401 4.26 16.16 -21.22
CA ALA A 401 3.99 17.31 -20.35
C ALA A 401 3.02 18.37 -20.94
N SER A 402 2.46 18.16 -22.13
CA SER A 402 1.52 19.11 -22.75
C SER A 402 0.25 19.35 -21.92
N THR A 403 -0.21 18.34 -21.18
CA THR A 403 -1.41 18.40 -20.32
C THR A 403 -1.10 18.74 -18.86
N ALA A 404 0.17 18.97 -18.51
CA ALA A 404 0.58 19.37 -17.16
C ALA A 404 -0.15 20.61 -16.61
N PRO A 405 -0.34 21.72 -17.36
CA PRO A 405 -1.10 22.87 -16.85
C PRO A 405 -2.56 22.52 -16.57
N LEU A 406 -3.17 21.66 -17.40
CA LEU A 406 -4.55 21.19 -17.19
C LEU A 406 -4.65 20.39 -15.87
N VAL A 407 -3.70 19.49 -15.61
CA VAL A 407 -3.63 18.71 -14.36
C VAL A 407 -3.53 19.63 -13.14
N LEU A 408 -2.63 20.60 -13.16
CA LEU A 408 -2.44 21.56 -12.07
C LEU A 408 -3.71 22.39 -11.82
N VAL A 409 -4.37 22.86 -12.88
CA VAL A 409 -5.63 23.62 -12.79
C VAL A 409 -6.77 22.77 -12.23
N LEU A 410 -6.91 21.51 -12.68
CA LEU A 410 -7.95 20.61 -12.18
C LEU A 410 -7.79 20.33 -10.68
N VAL A 411 -6.56 20.08 -10.20
CA VAL A 411 -6.30 19.89 -8.77
C VAL A 411 -6.50 21.20 -7.99
N ALA A 412 -6.10 22.34 -8.54
CA ALA A 412 -6.38 23.64 -7.94
C ALA A 412 -7.90 23.88 -7.78
N ALA A 413 -8.70 23.52 -8.78
CA ALA A 413 -10.17 23.62 -8.71
C ALA A 413 -10.77 22.73 -7.61
N VAL A 414 -10.23 21.52 -7.42
CA VAL A 414 -10.62 20.64 -6.30
C VAL A 414 -10.28 21.29 -4.97
N LEU A 415 -9.08 21.85 -4.81
CA LEU A 415 -8.69 22.54 -3.57
C LEU A 415 -9.57 23.76 -3.30
N VAL A 416 -9.96 24.53 -4.33
CA VAL A 416 -10.94 25.61 -4.20
C VAL A 416 -12.29 25.08 -3.71
N ALA A 417 -12.77 23.95 -4.25
CA ALA A 417 -14.01 23.32 -3.77
C ALA A 417 -13.90 22.84 -2.32
N VAL A 418 -12.75 22.28 -1.92
CA VAL A 418 -12.47 21.90 -0.52
C VAL A 418 -12.45 23.14 0.39
N ALA A 419 -11.84 24.25 -0.05
CA ALA A 419 -11.79 25.49 0.71
C ALA A 419 -13.18 26.09 0.98
N ARG A 420 -14.14 25.88 0.04
CA ARG A 420 -15.54 26.31 0.20
C ARG A 420 -16.35 25.39 1.12
N THR A 421 -16.05 24.08 1.10
CA THR A 421 -16.86 23.07 1.80
C THR A 421 -16.35 22.74 3.21
N VAL A 422 -15.05 22.93 3.47
CA VAL A 422 -14.41 22.57 4.74
C VAL A 422 -13.68 23.79 5.32
N PRO A 423 -14.37 24.60 6.17
CA PRO A 423 -13.81 25.84 6.71
C PRO A 423 -12.48 25.64 7.44
N ALA A 424 -12.33 24.53 8.17
CA ALA A 424 -11.10 24.19 8.90
C ALA A 424 -9.86 24.05 8.01
N ARG A 425 -10.03 23.70 6.72
CA ARG A 425 -8.94 23.54 5.74
C ARG A 425 -8.85 24.70 4.76
N ARG A 426 -9.67 25.75 4.91
CA ARG A 426 -9.78 26.84 3.95
C ARG A 426 -8.44 27.49 3.65
N SER A 427 -7.68 27.86 4.69
CA SER A 427 -6.37 28.52 4.55
C SER A 427 -5.35 27.67 3.77
N GLN A 428 -5.22 26.39 4.12
CA GLN A 428 -4.30 25.46 3.47
C GLN A 428 -4.71 25.20 2.02
N ALA A 429 -6.02 24.98 1.78
CA ALA A 429 -6.55 24.70 0.46
C ALA A 429 -6.49 25.92 -0.47
N THR A 430 -6.74 27.14 0.02
CA THR A 430 -6.56 28.36 -0.79
C THR A 430 -5.09 28.57 -1.15
N THR A 431 -4.17 28.30 -0.21
CA THR A 431 -2.73 28.42 -0.47
C THR A 431 -2.25 27.38 -1.47
N GLY A 432 -2.71 26.13 -1.36
CA GLY A 432 -2.41 25.10 -2.36
C GLY A 432 -3.03 25.38 -3.73
N ALA A 433 -4.24 25.93 -3.77
CA ALA A 433 -4.87 26.32 -5.04
C ALA A 433 -4.12 27.46 -5.73
N THR A 434 -3.65 28.46 -4.98
CA THR A 434 -2.85 29.56 -5.56
C THR A 434 -1.51 29.09 -6.06
N THR A 435 -0.81 28.22 -5.33
CA THR A 435 0.48 27.68 -5.78
C THR A 435 0.33 26.82 -7.04
N LEU A 436 -0.68 25.95 -7.11
CA LEU A 436 -0.94 25.13 -8.29
C LEU A 436 -1.40 25.97 -9.49
N GLY A 437 -2.26 26.97 -9.26
CA GLY A 437 -2.69 27.90 -10.31
C GLY A 437 -1.53 28.72 -10.87
N TRP A 438 -0.65 29.21 -9.98
CA TRP A 438 0.60 29.87 -10.37
C TRP A 438 1.53 28.94 -11.16
N ALA A 439 1.74 27.71 -10.70
CA ALA A 439 2.60 26.75 -11.40
C ALA A 439 2.05 26.42 -12.80
N ALA A 440 0.73 26.34 -12.96
CA ALA A 440 0.09 26.17 -14.25
C ALA A 440 0.35 27.36 -15.18
N LEU A 441 0.18 28.59 -14.67
CA LEU A 441 0.44 29.83 -15.41
C LEU A 441 1.92 29.98 -15.82
N LEU A 442 2.85 29.52 -14.98
CA LEU A 442 4.28 29.55 -15.27
C LEU A 442 4.66 28.66 -16.46
N ILE A 443 4.12 27.44 -16.52
CA ILE A 443 4.46 26.47 -17.59
C ILE A 443 3.61 26.65 -18.85
N LEU A 444 2.46 27.32 -18.77
CA LEU A 444 1.49 27.43 -19.86
C LEU A 444 2.06 28.03 -21.16
N PRO A 445 2.84 29.13 -21.14
CA PRO A 445 3.41 29.68 -22.37
C PRO A 445 4.38 28.72 -23.07
N ALA A 446 5.15 27.95 -22.28
CA ALA A 446 6.11 26.97 -22.79
C ALA A 446 5.41 25.71 -23.34
N THR A 447 4.31 25.27 -22.72
CA THR A 447 3.52 24.14 -23.24
C THR A 447 2.81 24.50 -24.55
N LEU A 448 2.37 25.75 -24.71
CA LEU A 448 1.76 26.26 -25.95
C LEU A 448 2.77 26.69 -27.02
N ARG A 449 4.09 26.65 -26.73
CA ARG A 449 5.16 27.17 -27.60
C ARG A 449 4.88 28.61 -28.07
N LEU A 450 4.49 29.47 -27.12
CA LEU A 450 4.26 30.87 -27.44
C LEU A 450 5.56 31.54 -27.89
N PRO A 451 5.49 32.49 -28.84
CA PRO A 451 6.65 33.27 -29.25
C PRO A 451 7.31 33.94 -28.03
N TYR A 452 8.64 34.04 -28.05
CA TYR A 452 9.43 34.52 -26.90
C TYR A 452 8.87 35.82 -26.27
N ALA A 453 8.57 36.83 -27.08
CA ALA A 453 8.03 38.10 -26.60
C ALA A 453 6.65 37.96 -25.93
N VAL A 454 5.76 37.13 -26.49
CA VAL A 454 4.44 36.85 -25.92
C VAL A 454 4.58 36.10 -24.60
N GLY A 455 5.52 35.15 -24.52
CA GLY A 455 5.83 34.42 -23.30
C GLY A 455 6.28 35.35 -22.16
N LEU A 456 7.20 36.29 -22.44
CA LEU A 456 7.62 37.30 -21.45
C LEU A 456 6.45 38.18 -21.00
N PHE A 457 5.58 38.59 -21.92
CA PHE A 457 4.41 39.40 -21.58
C PHE A 457 3.44 38.65 -20.65
N VAL A 458 3.17 37.38 -20.94
CA VAL A 458 2.31 36.54 -20.08
C VAL A 458 2.90 36.39 -18.68
N LEU A 459 4.21 36.15 -18.57
CA LEU A 459 4.91 36.09 -17.28
C LEU A 459 4.92 37.46 -16.55
N GLY A 460 5.02 38.57 -17.28
CA GLY A 460 4.86 39.91 -16.68
C GLY A 460 3.44 40.13 -16.15
N ALA A 461 2.42 39.68 -16.88
CA ALA A 461 1.03 39.75 -16.45
C ALA A 461 0.75 38.87 -15.21
N THR A 462 1.40 37.71 -15.08
CA THR A 462 1.27 36.86 -13.88
C THR A 462 1.90 37.50 -12.65
N VAL A 463 3.04 38.20 -12.79
CA VAL A 463 3.63 39.03 -11.72
C VAL A 463 2.65 40.13 -11.30
N ALA A 464 2.10 40.89 -12.27
CA ALA A 464 1.15 41.96 -11.98
C ALA A 464 -0.12 41.43 -11.28
N GLY A 465 -0.72 40.36 -11.80
CA GLY A 465 -1.89 39.72 -11.21
C GLY A 465 -1.64 39.19 -9.79
N GLY A 466 -0.48 38.57 -9.55
CA GLY A 466 -0.10 38.09 -8.22
C GLY A 466 0.09 39.22 -7.20
N LEU A 467 0.68 40.36 -7.62
CA LEU A 467 0.79 41.56 -6.79
C LEU A 467 -0.57 42.17 -6.46
N VAL A 468 -1.51 42.20 -7.41
CA VAL A 468 -2.90 42.63 -7.18
C VAL A 468 -3.58 41.70 -6.18
N VAL A 469 -3.46 40.38 -6.34
CA VAL A 469 -4.03 39.41 -5.39
C VAL A 469 -3.44 39.60 -3.99
N ALA A 470 -2.13 39.81 -3.87
CA ALA A 470 -1.49 40.12 -2.59
C ALA A 470 -2.01 41.45 -1.99
N ALA A 471 -2.28 42.46 -2.81
CA ALA A 471 -2.85 43.74 -2.38
C ALA A 471 -4.36 43.65 -2.04
N CYS A 472 -5.12 42.72 -2.61
CA CYS A 472 -6.53 42.53 -2.25
C CYS A 472 -6.70 41.63 -1.02
N ALA A 473 -5.81 40.66 -0.82
CA ALA A 473 -5.94 39.62 0.20
C ALA A 473 -5.15 39.89 1.50
N ARG A 474 -4.78 41.15 1.79
CA ARG A 474 -3.77 41.61 2.79
C ARG A 474 -3.86 41.03 4.20
N ARG A 475 -5.00 40.47 4.59
CA ARG A 475 -5.25 39.90 5.94
C ARG A 475 -5.34 38.38 5.94
N THR A 476 -4.90 37.74 4.87
CA THR A 476 -4.96 36.28 4.72
C THR A 476 -3.57 35.72 4.42
N PRO A 477 -3.27 34.47 4.81
CA PRO A 477 -2.02 33.80 4.47
C PRO A 477 -1.80 33.68 2.95
N MET A 478 -2.86 33.81 2.15
CA MET A 478 -2.83 33.90 0.69
C MET A 478 -2.05 35.13 0.19
N SER A 479 -2.01 36.23 0.94
CA SER A 479 -1.29 37.45 0.54
C SER A 479 0.23 37.24 0.50
N MET A 480 0.77 36.55 1.50
CA MET A 480 2.22 36.32 1.56
C MET A 480 2.65 35.36 0.45
N THR A 481 1.87 34.29 0.24
CA THR A 481 2.16 33.33 -0.83
C THR A 481 2.05 33.97 -2.22
N ALA A 482 0.99 34.72 -2.51
CA ALA A 482 0.86 35.45 -3.77
C ALA A 482 2.04 36.42 -4.01
N PHE A 483 2.51 37.12 -2.98
CA PHE A 483 3.67 38.00 -3.07
C PHE A 483 4.97 37.24 -3.36
N LEU A 484 5.24 36.15 -2.64
CA LEU A 484 6.44 35.32 -2.85
C LEU A 484 6.46 34.70 -4.25
N LEU A 485 5.32 34.21 -4.73
CA LEU A 485 5.20 33.66 -6.09
C LEU A 485 5.39 34.74 -7.17
N SER A 486 4.90 35.96 -6.93
CA SER A 486 5.14 37.10 -7.82
C SER A 486 6.62 37.49 -7.87
N LEU A 487 7.29 37.49 -6.73
CA LEU A 487 8.73 37.76 -6.64
C LEU A 487 9.55 36.69 -7.36
N LEU A 488 9.20 35.42 -7.18
CA LEU A 488 9.86 34.30 -7.87
C LEU A 488 9.69 34.41 -9.39
N THR A 489 8.48 34.73 -9.85
CA THR A 489 8.21 34.92 -11.29
C THR A 489 8.92 36.15 -11.85
N ALA A 490 9.05 37.22 -11.07
CA ALA A 490 9.79 38.42 -11.49
C ALA A 490 11.29 38.14 -11.64
N ALA A 491 11.87 37.35 -10.74
CA ALA A 491 13.26 36.91 -10.85
C ALA A 491 13.46 36.02 -12.10
N ASP A 492 12.56 35.05 -12.31
CA ASP A 492 12.53 34.17 -13.48
C ASP A 492 12.44 34.96 -14.80
N LEU A 493 11.51 35.91 -14.83
CA LEU A 493 11.30 36.82 -15.96
C LEU A 493 12.53 37.71 -16.25
N ALA A 494 13.19 38.22 -15.20
CA ALA A 494 14.42 39.00 -15.35
C ALA A 494 15.55 38.14 -15.94
N LEU A 495 15.69 36.89 -15.50
CA LEU A 495 16.67 35.95 -16.07
C LEU A 495 16.36 35.60 -17.53
N LEU A 496 15.11 35.32 -17.87
CA LEU A 496 14.67 35.07 -19.25
C LEU A 496 14.89 36.26 -20.17
N SER A 497 14.77 37.48 -19.64
CA SER A 497 14.97 38.71 -20.41
C SER A 497 16.44 38.94 -20.81
N LEU A 498 17.41 38.25 -20.18
CA LEU A 498 18.83 38.35 -20.52
C LEU A 498 19.16 37.83 -21.92
N ALA A 499 18.25 37.10 -22.57
CA ALA A 499 18.46 36.62 -23.93
C ALA A 499 18.63 37.75 -24.95
N SER A 500 18.00 38.91 -24.72
CA SER A 500 18.13 40.08 -25.60
C SER A 500 18.18 41.39 -24.82
N ARG A 501 19.05 42.32 -25.26
CA ARG A 501 19.25 43.61 -24.58
C ARG A 501 17.96 44.42 -24.49
N THR A 502 17.17 44.43 -25.56
CA THR A 502 15.88 45.14 -25.62
C THR A 502 14.87 44.56 -24.63
N ALA A 503 14.75 43.23 -24.55
CA ALA A 503 13.87 42.60 -23.57
C ALA A 503 14.35 42.87 -22.13
N THR A 504 15.67 42.81 -21.87
CA THR A 504 16.21 43.08 -20.52
C THR A 504 15.81 44.47 -20.02
N LEU A 505 16.01 45.51 -20.85
CA LEU A 505 15.69 46.89 -20.48
C LEU A 505 14.18 47.08 -20.28
N ALA A 506 13.36 46.56 -21.19
CA ALA A 506 11.91 46.69 -21.12
C ALA A 506 11.33 45.97 -19.89
N VAL A 507 11.79 44.75 -19.61
CA VAL A 507 11.33 43.93 -18.47
C VAL A 507 11.72 44.57 -17.14
N LEU A 508 12.96 45.04 -16.99
CA LEU A 508 13.41 45.68 -15.75
C LEU A 508 12.65 46.99 -15.49
N ALA A 509 12.43 47.81 -16.52
CA ALA A 509 11.60 49.01 -16.41
C ALA A 509 10.14 48.67 -16.01
N ALA A 510 9.53 47.66 -16.61
CA ALA A 510 8.18 47.24 -16.26
C ALA A 510 8.08 46.69 -14.82
N LEU A 511 9.04 45.84 -14.41
CA LEU A 511 9.08 45.28 -13.06
C LEU A 511 9.28 46.36 -11.99
N THR A 512 10.17 47.33 -12.21
CA THR A 512 10.35 48.45 -11.26
C THR A 512 9.08 49.26 -11.06
N VAL A 513 8.34 49.57 -12.14
CA VAL A 513 7.04 50.24 -12.06
C VAL A 513 6.03 49.38 -11.27
N LEU A 514 5.91 48.09 -11.59
CA LEU A 514 4.98 47.18 -10.90
C LEU A 514 5.24 47.09 -9.39
N PHE A 515 6.51 46.93 -8.98
CA PHE A 515 6.87 46.88 -7.57
C PHE A 515 6.73 48.23 -6.87
N ALA A 516 7.00 49.35 -7.55
CA ALA A 516 6.78 50.70 -7.01
C ALA A 516 5.29 50.95 -6.71
N VAL A 517 4.40 50.60 -7.65
CA VAL A 517 2.94 50.70 -7.46
C VAL A 517 2.48 49.81 -6.30
N ALA A 518 2.97 48.57 -6.24
CA ALA A 518 2.63 47.66 -5.15
C ALA A 518 3.11 48.16 -3.78
N ALA A 519 4.30 48.76 -3.70
CA ALA A 519 4.84 49.36 -2.49
C ALA A 519 4.04 50.59 -2.04
N ALA A 520 3.65 51.46 -2.98
CA ALA A 520 2.80 52.62 -2.71
C ALA A 520 1.45 52.21 -2.11
N HIS A 521 0.85 51.13 -2.64
CA HIS A 521 -0.41 50.60 -2.12
C HIS A 521 -0.27 49.94 -0.74
N ARG A 522 0.91 49.44 -0.34
CA ARG A 522 1.14 48.76 0.95
C ARG A 522 1.37 49.69 2.14
N ARG A 523 1.61 50.98 1.93
CA ARG A 523 1.68 51.93 3.04
C ARG A 523 0.31 52.00 3.73
N PRO A 524 0.21 51.84 5.06
CA PRO A 524 -1.04 52.15 5.75
C PRO A 524 -1.38 53.60 5.45
N ALA A 525 -2.62 53.85 5.01
CA ALA A 525 -3.11 55.22 4.89
C ALA A 525 -2.81 55.96 6.21
N PRO A 526 -2.18 57.15 6.17
CA PRO A 526 -1.80 57.92 7.35
C PRO A 526 -3.01 58.52 8.11
N GLY A 527 -4.15 57.82 8.10
CA GLY A 527 -5.41 58.22 8.76
C GLY A 527 -5.63 57.61 10.14
N ARG A 528 -4.59 57.07 10.79
CA ARG A 528 -4.67 56.59 12.19
C ARG A 528 -3.57 57.15 13.10
N ALA A 529 -2.98 58.28 12.70
CA ALA A 529 -2.17 59.12 13.59
C ALA A 529 -3.03 60.13 14.39
N SER A 530 -4.34 60.22 14.10
CA SER A 530 -5.27 61.12 14.78
C SER A 530 -5.82 60.60 16.12
N ALA A 531 -5.53 59.36 16.52
CA ALA A 531 -5.92 58.82 17.82
C ALA A 531 -4.83 58.95 18.91
N SER A 532 -3.59 59.33 18.55
CA SER A 532 -2.52 59.62 19.51
C SER A 532 -2.27 61.12 19.74
N LEU A 533 -2.99 62.00 19.03
CA LEU A 533 -3.02 63.44 19.29
C LEU A 533 -4.20 63.88 20.18
N ALA A 534 -5.23 63.03 20.32
CA ALA A 534 -6.35 63.25 21.24
C ALA A 534 -6.07 62.84 22.71
N THR A 535 -4.90 62.29 23.00
CA THR A 535 -4.41 62.08 24.39
C THR A 535 -3.28 63.05 24.77
N ALA A 536 -2.99 64.04 23.92
CA ALA A 536 -1.95 65.05 24.16
C ALA A 536 -2.48 66.49 24.08
N THR A 537 -3.79 66.68 24.00
CA THR A 537 -4.43 68.00 24.15
C THR A 537 -5.71 67.87 24.97
N GLY A 538 -5.69 68.47 26.16
CA GLY A 538 -6.84 69.10 26.85
C GLY A 538 -8.05 68.25 27.18
#